data_AF-A0A962V667-F1
#
_entry.id   AF-A0A962V667-F1
#
_cell.length_a   1.000
_cell.length_b   1.000
_cell.length_c   1.000
_cell.angle_alpha   90.00
_cell.angle_beta   90.00
_cell.angle_gamma   90.00
#
_symmetry.space_group_name_H-M   'P 1'
#
loop_
_entity.id
_entity.type
_entity.pdbx_description
1 polymer ?
#
loop_
_entity_poly.entity_id
_entity_poly.type
_entity_poly.pdbx_seq_one_letter_code
_entity_poly.pdbx_strand_id
1 'polypeptide(L)'
;SDQCTLNVIRDEQFKYVHFTHLPPLLFDLNRDPHEFENVAEDPAYQHITLRYAQKLLSLRMTHAERVLSNTLLTPEGVIEHRGPRW
;
A
#
# COMPACT_ATOMS: atom_id res chain seq x y z
N SER A 1 1.29 21.08 6.52
CA SER A 1 2.69 20.60 6.47
C SER A 1 2.67 19.10 6.15
N ASP A 2 1.87 18.70 5.15
CA ASP A 2 1.37 17.33 4.98
C ASP A 2 2.00 16.61 3.77
N GLN A 3 2.90 17.31 3.07
CA GLN A 3 3.52 16.84 1.82
C GLN A 3 4.68 15.86 2.04
N CYS A 4 5.03 15.54 3.30
CA CYS A 4 6.09 14.57 3.64
C CYS A 4 5.51 13.25 4.17
N THR A 5 4.43 12.78 3.55
CA THR A 5 3.85 11.47 3.88
C THR A 5 4.35 10.41 2.90
N LEU A 6 4.87 9.31 3.43
CA LEU A 6 5.29 8.13 2.69
C LEU A 6 4.57 6.87 3.20
N ASN A 7 4.46 5.87 2.35
CA ASN A 7 4.02 4.53 2.74
C ASN A 7 5.05 3.51 2.29
N VAL A 8 5.25 2.46 3.08
CA VAL A 8 6.24 1.43 2.82
C VAL A 8 5.58 0.06 2.79
N ILE A 9 5.93 -0.75 1.81
CA ILE A 9 5.71 -2.19 1.82
C ILE A 9 7.06 -2.88 1.68
N ARG A 10 7.32 -3.84 2.57
CA ARG A 10 8.52 -4.68 2.54
C ARG A 10 8.14 -6.14 2.70
N ASP A 11 8.73 -6.99 1.88
CA ASP A 11 8.75 -8.43 2.08
C ASP A 11 10.19 -8.95 1.99
N GLU A 12 10.37 -10.25 1.77
CA GLU A 12 11.69 -10.87 1.68
C GLU A 12 12.46 -10.46 0.42
N GLN A 13 11.75 -10.15 -0.67
CA GLN A 13 12.36 -9.91 -1.97
C GLN A 13 12.53 -8.42 -2.27
N PHE A 14 11.56 -7.59 -1.90
CA PHE A 14 11.59 -6.18 -2.24
C PHE A 14 11.11 -5.27 -1.10
N LYS A 15 11.62 -4.04 -1.17
CA LYS A 15 11.10 -2.90 -0.40
C LYS A 15 10.65 -1.82 -1.37
N TYR A 16 9.38 -1.43 -1.27
CA TYR A 16 8.77 -0.36 -2.05
C TYR A 16 8.37 0.80 -1.14
N VAL A 17 8.78 2.01 -1.51
CA VAL A 17 8.45 3.25 -0.82
C VAL A 17 7.68 4.15 -1.78
N HIS A 18 6.45 4.49 -1.42
CA HIS A 18 5.63 5.43 -2.16
C HIS A 18 5.57 6.77 -1.44
N PHE A 19 5.99 7.82 -2.13
CA PHE A 19 5.82 9.20 -1.69
C PHE A 19 4.62 9.83 -2.38
N THR A 20 3.93 10.72 -1.66
CA THR A 20 2.80 11.46 -2.24
C THR A 20 3.22 12.51 -3.27
N HIS A 21 4.46 13.04 -3.16
CA HIS A 21 4.96 14.16 -3.97
C HIS A 21 6.41 14.00 -4.44
N LEU A 22 6.97 12.80 -4.35
CA LEU A 22 8.33 12.48 -4.82
C LEU A 22 8.31 11.19 -5.64
N PRO A 23 9.32 10.95 -6.49
CA PRO A 23 9.47 9.66 -7.16
C PRO A 23 9.50 8.50 -6.15
N PRO A 24 8.93 7.34 -6.49
CA PRO A 24 8.97 6.17 -5.63
C PRO A 24 10.39 5.59 -5.54
N LEU A 25 10.62 4.78 -4.50
CA LEU A 25 11.81 3.95 -4.38
C LEU A 25 11.44 2.48 -4.44
N LEU A 26 12.27 1.69 -5.10
CA LEU A 26 12.20 0.23 -5.10
C LEU A 26 13.61 -0.32 -4.89
N PHE A 27 13.75 -1.20 -3.91
CA PHE A 27 15.00 -1.91 -3.62
C PHE A 27 14.79 -3.41 -3.79
N ASP A 28 15.66 -4.05 -4.56
CA ASP A 28 15.77 -5.51 -4.69
C ASP A 28 16.63 -6.04 -3.55
N LEU A 29 16.01 -6.61 -2.52
CA LEU A 29 16.70 -6.99 -1.29
C LEU A 29 17.59 -8.22 -1.46
N ASN A 30 17.40 -9.00 -2.54
CA ASN A 30 18.28 -10.12 -2.85
C ASN A 30 19.59 -9.63 -3.47
N ARG A 31 19.52 -8.59 -4.32
CA ARG A 31 20.69 -8.01 -4.98
C ARG A 31 21.36 -6.91 -4.14
N ASP A 32 20.58 -6.17 -3.38
CA ASP A 32 20.97 -5.02 -2.59
C ASP A 32 20.25 -5.03 -1.22
N PRO A 33 20.72 -5.89 -0.28
CA PRO A 33 20.12 -6.01 1.05
C PRO A 33 20.30 -4.75 1.92
N HIS A 34 21.15 -3.82 1.49
CA HIS A 34 21.45 -2.58 2.20
C HIS A 34 20.74 -1.35 1.63
N GLU A 35 19.93 -1.53 0.57
CA GLU A 35 19.05 -0.49 0.02
C GLU A 35 19.81 0.75 -0.51
N PHE A 36 20.95 0.55 -1.15
CA PHE A 36 21.75 1.60 -1.78
C PHE A 36 21.30 1.96 -3.20
N GLU A 37 20.70 1.04 -3.94
CA GLU A 37 20.38 1.20 -5.36
C GLU A 37 18.85 1.26 -5.58
N ASN A 38 18.34 2.44 -5.91
CA ASN A 38 16.94 2.59 -6.32
C ASN A 38 16.75 2.12 -7.77
N VAL A 39 15.97 1.06 -7.96
CA VAL A 39 15.65 0.49 -9.28
C VAL A 39 14.23 0.84 -9.76
N ALA A 40 13.52 1.78 -9.11
CA ALA A 40 12.11 2.06 -9.43
C ALA A 40 11.86 2.52 -10.87
N GLU A 41 12.82 3.23 -11.49
CA GLU A 41 12.74 3.75 -12.86
C GLU A 41 13.39 2.82 -13.91
N ASP A 42 14.03 1.73 -13.48
CA ASP A 42 14.61 0.75 -14.39
C ASP A 42 13.49 0.02 -15.17
N PRO A 43 13.50 0.05 -16.51
CA PRO A 43 12.56 -0.69 -17.35
C PRO A 43 12.40 -2.17 -16.99
N ALA A 44 13.47 -2.83 -16.52
CA ALA A 44 13.43 -4.23 -16.10
C ALA A 44 12.55 -4.44 -14.86
N TYR A 45 12.47 -3.44 -13.98
CA TYR A 45 11.76 -3.48 -12.70
C TYR A 45 10.37 -2.84 -12.74
N GLN A 46 9.95 -2.21 -13.86
CA GLN A 46 8.65 -1.53 -13.97
C GLN A 46 7.45 -2.39 -13.57
N HIS A 47 7.44 -3.66 -13.97
CA HIS A 47 6.38 -4.60 -13.62
C HIS A 47 6.33 -4.88 -12.11
N ILE A 48 7.47 -4.87 -11.43
CA ILE A 48 7.59 -5.04 -9.98
C ILE A 48 7.11 -3.77 -9.28
N THR A 49 7.57 -2.59 -9.71
CA THR A 49 7.11 -1.29 -9.19
C THR A 49 5.59 -1.19 -9.26
N LEU A 50 4.97 -1.55 -10.39
CA LEU A 50 3.52 -1.56 -10.56
C LEU A 50 2.83 -2.51 -9.58
N ARG A 51 3.34 -3.74 -9.43
CA ARG A 51 2.80 -4.74 -8.49
C ARG A 51 2.76 -4.21 -7.06
N TYR A 52 3.84 -3.58 -6.60
CA TYR A 52 3.88 -3.03 -5.23
C TYR A 52 3.01 -1.79 -5.05
N ALA A 53 2.91 -0.93 -6.07
CA ALA A 53 1.97 0.20 -6.06
C ALA A 53 0.52 -0.29 -5.93
N GLN A 54 0.13 -1.33 -6.68
CA GLN A 54 -1.18 -1.96 -6.57
C GLN A 54 -1.41 -2.61 -5.19
N LYS A 55 -0.41 -3.33 -4.66
CA LYS A 55 -0.48 -3.92 -3.31
C LYS A 55 -0.73 -2.85 -2.24
N LEU A 56 -0.07 -1.70 -2.36
CA LEU A 56 -0.25 -0.58 -1.45
C LEU A 56 -1.62 0.08 -1.59
N LEU A 57 -2.12 0.23 -2.82
CA LEU A 57 -3.47 0.74 -3.06
C LEU A 57 -4.52 -0.17 -2.40
N SER A 58 -4.43 -1.48 -2.62
CA SER A 58 -5.32 -2.46 -1.97
C SER A 58 -5.23 -2.40 -0.45
N LEU A 59 -4.01 -2.29 0.10
CA LEU A 59 -3.81 -2.15 1.55
C LEU A 59 -4.51 -0.91 2.09
N ARG A 60 -4.35 0.24 1.42
CA ARG A 60 -5.01 1.50 1.78
C ARG A 60 -6.52 1.40 1.69
N MET A 61 -7.07 0.71 0.69
CA MET A 61 -8.52 0.50 0.55
C MET A 61 -9.07 -0.41 1.65
N THR A 62 -8.33 -1.44 2.06
CA THR A 62 -8.74 -2.34 3.16
C THR A 62 -8.68 -1.66 4.52
N HIS A 63 -7.68 -0.79 4.74
CA HIS A 63 -7.45 -0.07 6.00
C HIS A 63 -8.07 1.33 6.03
N ALA A 64 -8.78 1.76 4.98
CA ALA A 64 -9.57 2.96 5.00
C ALA A 64 -10.57 2.87 6.17
N GLU A 65 -10.62 3.91 6.99
CA GLU A 65 -11.31 3.92 8.28
C GLU A 65 -12.78 3.48 8.13
N ARG A 66 -13.11 2.30 8.67
CA ARG A 66 -14.44 1.66 8.57
C ARG A 66 -15.36 2.02 9.75
N VAL A 67 -15.33 3.27 10.23
CA VAL A 67 -16.03 3.67 11.48
C VAL A 67 -17.54 3.37 11.41
N LEU A 68 -18.16 3.45 10.22
CA LEU A 68 -19.58 3.12 10.01
C LEU A 68 -19.83 2.23 8.78
N SER A 69 -18.79 1.76 8.09
CA SER A 69 -18.95 1.00 6.83
C SER A 69 -19.65 -0.35 6.99
N ASN A 70 -19.77 -0.84 8.22
CA ASN A 70 -20.47 -2.07 8.55
C ASN A 70 -21.88 -1.82 9.12
N THR A 71 -22.35 -0.57 9.11
CA THR A 71 -23.63 -0.15 9.67
C THR A 71 -24.56 0.27 8.53
N LEU A 72 -25.61 -0.49 8.29
CA LEU A 72 -26.62 -0.19 7.29
C LEU A 72 -27.88 0.33 7.99
N LEU A 73 -28.38 1.51 7.58
CA LEU A 73 -29.68 1.99 8.02
C LEU A 73 -30.75 1.44 7.08
N THR A 74 -31.71 0.68 7.63
CA THR A 74 -32.84 0.08 6.92
C THR A 74 -34.16 0.62 7.48
N PRO A 75 -35.29 0.50 6.74
CA PRO A 75 -36.62 0.85 7.26
C PRO A 75 -36.97 0.16 8.59
N GLU A 76 -36.38 -1.01 8.85
CA GLU A 76 -36.58 -1.82 10.06
C GLU A 76 -35.59 -1.49 11.19
N GLY A 77 -34.63 -0.59 10.96
CA GLY A 77 -33.63 -0.15 11.94
C GLY A 77 -32.18 -0.30 11.47
N VAL A 78 -31.25 -0.26 12.41
CA VAL A 78 -29.81 -0.34 12.15
C VAL A 78 -29.34 -1.79 12.12
N ILE A 79 -28.70 -2.21 11.02
CA ILE A 79 -28.09 -3.54 10.86
C ILE A 79 -26.57 -3.41 10.91
N GLU A 80 -25.91 -4.15 11.81
CA GLU A 80 -24.44 -4.28 11.85
C GLU A 80 -23.97 -5.58 11.18
N HIS A 81 -23.17 -5.48 10.12
CA HIS A 81 -22.53 -6.64 9.51
C HIS A 81 -21.16 -6.94 10.15
N ARG A 82 -21.10 -7.99 10.98
CA ARG A 82 -19.83 -8.52 11.56
C ARG A 82 -19.23 -9.61 10.67
N GLY A 83 -18.76 -9.25 9.49
CA GLY A 83 -18.00 -10.15 8.61
C GLY A 83 -16.57 -10.42 9.13
N PRO A 84 -15.90 -11.50 8.69
CA PRO A 84 -14.55 -11.84 9.13
C PRO A 84 -13.54 -10.72 8.79
N ARG A 85 -12.65 -10.46 9.74
CA ARG A 85 -11.53 -9.51 9.62
C ARG A 85 -10.34 -10.24 9.01
N TRP A 86 -10.16 -10.14 7.71
CA TRP A 86 -8.90 -10.54 7.07
C TRP A 86 -8.09 -9.29 6.74
#